data_AF-A0A950INN4-F1
#
_entry.id   AF-A0A950INN4-F1
#
_cell.length_a   1.000
_cell.length_b   1.000
_cell.length_c   1.000
_cell.angle_alpha   90.00
_cell.angle_beta   90.00
_cell.angle_gamma   90.00
#
_symmetry.space_group_name_H-M   'P 1'
#
loop_
_entity.id
_entity.type
_entity.pdbx_description
1 polymer ?
#
loop_
_entity_poly.entity_id
_entity_poly.type
_entity_poly.pdbx_seq_one_letter_code
_entity_poly.pdbx_strand_id
1 'polypeptide(L)'
;MRKRFGMTALVLFVLGFGLASPSHINAQPTGAGGTTDLTRVLKGLEEESYRAWQSKDTRFWFIFLSDKFVSWGSSGRIDKAAAGREWSGTDCNIASYQISDSLG
;
A
#
# COMPACT_ATOMS: atom_id res chain seq x y z
N MET A 1 -34.35 24.08 -28.69
CA MET A 1 -33.47 23.37 -29.64
C MET A 1 -33.18 21.99 -29.08
N ARG A 2 -33.52 20.92 -29.83
CA ARG A 2 -33.28 19.52 -29.46
C ARG A 2 -32.04 19.04 -30.20
N LYS A 3 -31.10 18.41 -29.50
CA LYS A 3 -30.17 17.45 -30.12
C LYS A 3 -30.14 16.20 -29.24
N ARG A 4 -30.72 15.13 -29.76
CA ARG A 4 -30.58 13.74 -29.29
C ARG A 4 -29.59 13.06 -30.22
N PHE A 5 -28.53 12.48 -29.67
CA PHE A 5 -27.72 11.35 -30.17
C PHE A 5 -26.94 10.92 -28.92
N GLY A 6 -26.92 9.70 -28.40
CA GLY A 6 -27.14 8.39 -29.00
C GLY A 6 -25.91 7.52 -28.67
N MET A 7 -26.15 6.33 -28.10
CA MET A 7 -25.28 5.15 -28.08
C MET A 7 -23.99 5.12 -27.24
N THR A 8 -24.10 4.41 -26.11
CA THR A 8 -23.42 3.13 -25.82
C THR A 8 -21.97 2.92 -26.30
N ALA A 9 -21.10 2.77 -25.30
CA ALA A 9 -19.89 1.92 -25.20
C ALA A 9 -18.85 1.91 -26.34
N LEU A 10 -17.64 2.37 -26.00
CA LEU A 10 -16.43 1.60 -26.28
C LEU A 10 -15.31 2.05 -25.33
N VAL A 11 -15.06 1.24 -24.29
CA VAL A 11 -13.84 1.27 -23.51
C VAL A 11 -12.73 0.82 -24.46
N LEU A 12 -11.96 1.75 -24.99
CA LEU A 12 -10.77 1.46 -25.78
C LEU A 12 -9.63 1.13 -24.81
N PHE A 13 -9.43 -0.17 -24.60
CA PHE A 13 -8.22 -0.70 -23.97
C PHE A 13 -7.09 -0.59 -25.00
N VAL A 14 -6.33 0.50 -24.95
CA VAL A 14 -5.14 0.68 -25.81
C VAL A 14 -3.99 -0.10 -25.20
N LEU A 15 -3.74 -1.29 -25.75
CA LEU A 15 -2.44 -1.96 -25.68
C LEU A 15 -1.50 -1.27 -26.70
N GLY A 16 -0.38 -0.71 -26.25
CA GLY A 16 0.60 -0.12 -27.15
C GLY A 16 1.81 0.48 -26.45
N PHE A 17 2.98 -0.10 -26.72
CA PHE A 17 4.28 0.11 -26.09
C PHE A 17 4.93 1.48 -26.37
N GLY A 18 5.58 2.03 -25.33
CA GLY A 18 6.99 2.43 -25.39
C GLY A 18 7.31 3.91 -25.62
N LEU A 19 7.80 4.59 -24.57
CA LEU A 19 8.95 5.50 -24.61
C LEU A 19 9.64 5.46 -23.23
N ALA A 20 10.93 5.14 -23.25
CA ALA A 20 11.76 4.82 -22.10
C ALA A 20 12.02 6.01 -21.15
N SER A 21 12.03 5.75 -19.85
CA SER A 21 12.85 6.45 -18.84
C SER A 21 13.00 5.56 -17.61
N PRO A 22 14.17 5.57 -16.93
CA PRO A 22 14.69 4.42 -16.20
C PRO A 22 14.20 4.40 -14.75
N SER A 23 13.77 3.21 -14.31
CA SER A 23 13.89 2.63 -12.95
C SER A 23 12.74 1.65 -12.70
N HIS A 24 12.56 0.68 -13.59
CA HIS A 24 11.65 -0.42 -13.31
C HIS A 24 12.46 -1.48 -12.57
N ILE A 25 12.19 -1.62 -11.28
CA ILE A 25 12.65 -2.76 -10.50
C ILE A 25 12.19 -4.02 -11.25
N ASN A 26 13.13 -4.71 -11.88
CA ASN A 26 12.89 -5.98 -12.54
C ASN A 26 12.84 -7.05 -11.45
N ALA A 27 11.73 -7.11 -10.72
CA ALA A 27 11.40 -8.26 -9.90
C ALA A 27 10.70 -9.28 -10.80
N GLN A 28 11.44 -9.89 -11.72
CA GLN A 28 10.98 -11.10 -12.38
C GLN A 28 11.16 -12.25 -11.39
N PRO A 29 10.08 -12.89 -10.90
CA PRO A 29 10.21 -14.00 -9.98
C PRO A 29 10.66 -15.22 -10.80
N THR A 30 11.95 -15.47 -10.81
CA THR A 30 12.48 -16.75 -11.29
C THR A 30 12.24 -17.80 -10.21
N GLY A 31 11.24 -18.65 -10.44
CA GLY A 31 11.10 -19.93 -9.75
C GLY A 31 9.88 -20.01 -8.84
N ALA A 32 9.30 -21.21 -8.76
CA ALA A 32 8.20 -21.59 -7.87
C ALA A 32 8.52 -21.49 -6.36
N GLY A 33 9.65 -20.86 -5.98
CA GLY A 33 10.00 -20.44 -4.62
C GLY A 33 9.84 -18.93 -4.38
N GLY A 34 9.46 -18.14 -5.38
CA GLY A 34 9.30 -16.68 -5.24
C GLY A 34 8.09 -16.25 -4.41
N THR A 35 7.01 -17.05 -4.40
CA THR A 35 5.81 -16.77 -3.61
C THR A 35 6.02 -17.02 -2.12
N THR A 36 6.78 -18.06 -1.73
CA THR A 36 7.09 -18.33 -0.32
C THR A 36 8.09 -17.33 0.25
N ASP A 37 9.06 -16.88 -0.56
CA ASP A 37 9.99 -15.80 -0.19
C ASP A 37 9.27 -14.46 -0.04
N LEU A 38 8.44 -14.06 -1.01
CA LEU A 38 7.63 -12.84 -0.93
C LEU A 38 6.67 -12.87 0.26
N THR A 39 6.02 -14.00 0.52
CA THR A 39 5.13 -14.17 1.67
C THR A 39 5.88 -13.95 2.98
N ARG A 40 7.07 -14.52 3.13
CA ARG A 40 7.93 -14.31 4.30
C ARG A 40 8.32 -12.84 4.46
N VAL A 41 8.70 -12.17 3.38
CA VAL A 41 9.05 -10.73 3.40
C VAL A 41 7.87 -9.87 3.81
N LEU A 42 6.68 -10.10 3.24
CA LEU A 42 5.48 -9.33 3.57
C LEU A 42 5.03 -9.57 5.02
N LYS A 43 5.10 -10.82 5.52
CA LYS A 43 4.82 -11.12 6.93
C LYS A 43 5.78 -10.40 7.86
N GLY A 44 7.08 -10.40 7.55
CA GLY A 44 8.07 -9.66 8.33
C GLY A 44 7.77 -8.16 8.36
N LEU A 45 7.43 -7.57 7.21
CA LEU A 45 7.06 -6.16 7.14
C LEU A 45 5.79 -5.84 7.97
N GLU A 46 4.80 -6.71 7.94
CA GLU A 46 3.58 -6.57 8.74
C GLU A 46 3.86 -6.69 10.25
N GLU A 47 4.71 -7.63 10.65
CA GLU A 47 5.15 -7.75 12.05
C GLU A 47 5.90 -6.48 12.51
N GLU A 48 6.79 -5.93 11.68
CA GLU A 48 7.50 -4.69 11.97
C GLU A 48 6.58 -3.47 12.06
N SER A 49 5.61 -3.37 11.15
CA SER A 49 4.63 -2.29 11.13
C SER A 49 3.75 -2.30 12.39
N TYR A 50 3.31 -3.49 12.84
CA TYR A 50 2.54 -3.65 14.08
C TYR A 50 3.35 -3.28 15.33
N ARG A 51 4.62 -3.69 15.42
CA ARG A 51 5.49 -3.28 16.54
C ARG A 51 5.71 -1.77 16.55
N ALA A 52 5.92 -1.16 15.38
CA ALA A 52 6.07 0.29 15.27
C ALA A 52 4.80 1.02 15.71
N TRP A 53 3.63 0.53 15.30
CA TRP A 53 2.34 1.06 15.73
C TRP A 53 2.16 0.98 17.26
N GLN A 54 2.39 -0.19 17.86
CA GLN A 54 2.24 -0.40 19.31
C GLN A 54 3.21 0.45 20.14
N SER A 55 4.45 0.58 19.69
CA SER A 55 5.48 1.38 20.37
C SER A 55 5.40 2.88 20.04
N LYS A 56 4.43 3.30 19.22
CA LYS A 56 4.29 4.67 18.72
C LYS A 56 5.55 5.17 17.98
N ASP A 57 6.34 4.29 17.37
CA ASP A 57 7.55 4.67 16.62
C ASP A 57 7.18 5.27 15.25
N THR A 58 7.02 6.59 15.23
CA THR A 58 6.67 7.31 14.01
C THR A 58 7.73 7.20 12.92
N ARG A 59 9.00 6.94 13.27
CA ARG A 59 10.12 6.94 12.31
C ARG A 59 10.00 5.82 11.29
N PHE A 60 9.44 4.67 11.69
CA PHE A 60 9.16 3.56 10.79
C PHE A 60 8.33 4.02 9.58
N TRP A 61 7.23 4.74 9.82
CA TRP A 61 6.37 5.26 8.75
C TRP A 61 7.09 6.27 7.86
N PHE A 62 8.03 7.05 8.42
CA PHE A 62 8.83 7.97 7.62
C PHE A 62 9.82 7.28 6.68
N ILE A 63 10.28 6.09 7.02
CA ILE A 63 11.19 5.29 6.19
C ILE A 63 10.41 4.54 5.11
N PHE A 64 9.30 3.89 5.47
CA PHE A 64 8.60 2.98 4.58
C PHE A 64 7.57 3.64 3.65
N LEU A 65 6.95 4.75 4.07
CA LEU A 65 5.98 5.42 3.22
C LEU A 65 6.68 6.33 2.21
N SER A 66 6.18 6.34 0.97
CA SER A 66 6.61 7.28 -0.06
C SER A 66 6.29 8.73 0.32
N ASP A 67 7.06 9.69 -0.17
CA ASP A 67 6.74 11.11 -0.05
C ASP A 67 5.48 11.54 -0.83
N LYS A 68 4.97 10.67 -1.72
CA LYS A 68 3.68 10.83 -2.41
C LYS A 68 2.54 10.04 -1.75
N PHE A 69 2.76 9.51 -0.55
CA PHE A 69 1.77 8.73 0.17
C PHE A 69 0.47 9.52 0.39
N VAL A 70 -0.64 8.83 0.16
CA VAL A 70 -2.00 9.32 0.37
C VAL A 70 -2.79 8.19 1.01
N SER A 71 -3.51 8.50 2.08
CA SER A 71 -4.42 7.58 2.75
C SER A 71 -5.73 8.28 3.15
N TRP A 72 -6.60 7.57 3.84
CA TRP A 72 -7.83 8.05 4.43
C TRP A 72 -7.78 7.84 5.94
N GLY A 73 -7.93 8.92 6.70
CA GLY A 73 -8.05 8.93 8.16
C GLY A 73 -9.43 9.40 8.60
N SER A 74 -9.59 9.55 9.91
CA SER A 74 -10.84 10.01 10.54
C SER A 74 -11.38 11.35 9.98
N SER A 75 -10.50 12.24 9.53
CA SER A 75 -10.86 13.55 8.97
C SER A 75 -10.88 13.59 7.43
N GLY A 76 -10.81 12.44 6.75
CA GLY A 76 -10.76 12.35 5.28
C GLY A 76 -9.36 12.05 4.75
N ARG A 77 -9.02 12.59 3.58
CA ARG A 77 -7.74 12.30 2.91
C ARG A 77 -6.56 12.86 3.70
N ILE A 78 -5.56 12.03 3.98
CA ILE A 78 -4.36 12.38 4.77
C ILE A 78 -3.06 12.08 4.02
N ASP A 79 -2.01 12.83 4.37
CA ASP A 79 -0.64 12.63 3.90
C ASP A 79 0.19 11.78 4.88
N LYS A 80 1.47 11.55 4.55
CA LYS A 80 2.42 10.77 5.36
C LYS A 80 2.59 11.32 6.78
N ALA A 81 2.65 12.64 6.93
CA ALA A 81 2.86 13.28 8.22
C ALA A 81 1.60 13.18 9.10
N ALA A 82 0.43 13.38 8.50
CA ALA A 82 -0.85 13.20 9.17
C ALA A 82 -1.08 11.75 9.59
N ALA A 83 -0.78 10.78 8.72
CA ALA A 83 -0.86 9.36 9.06
C ALA A 83 0.08 8.97 10.22
N GLY A 84 1.33 9.45 10.20
CA GLY A 84 2.26 9.20 11.31
C GLY A 84 1.74 9.72 12.65
N ARG A 85 1.08 10.89 12.68
CA ARG A 85 0.43 11.43 13.90
C ARG A 85 -0.78 10.60 14.31
N GLU A 86 -1.64 10.22 13.38
CA GLU A 86 -2.86 9.46 13.67
C GLU A 86 -2.53 8.07 14.22
N TRP A 87 -1.54 7.37 13.64
CA TRP A 87 -1.13 6.04 14.10
C TRP A 87 -0.33 6.04 15.41
N SER A 88 0.28 7.16 15.78
CA SER A 88 1.01 7.31 17.06
C SER A 88 0.20 8.01 18.16
N GLY A 89 -0.96 8.59 17.81
CA GLY A 89 -1.63 9.63 18.59
C GLY A 89 -2.79 9.17 19.47
N THR A 90 -3.23 7.91 19.41
CA THR A 90 -4.35 7.41 20.21
C THR A 90 -3.85 6.54 21.36
N ASP A 91 -4.36 6.76 22.58
CA ASP A 91 -3.99 6.02 23.79
C ASP A 91 -4.67 4.64 23.87
N CYS A 92 -4.53 3.86 22.80
CA CYS A 92 -4.90 2.45 22.79
C CYS A 92 -3.66 1.62 23.18
N ASN A 93 -3.70 0.98 24.34
CA ASN A 93 -2.68 0.00 24.73
C ASN A 93 -3.11 -1.38 24.26
N ILE A 94 -2.43 -1.89 23.23
CA ILE A 94 -2.68 -3.22 22.66
C ILE A 94 -1.80 -4.23 23.42
N ALA A 95 -2.42 -5.09 24.23
CA ALA A 95 -1.70 -6.06 25.04
C ALA A 95 -1.04 -7.18 24.22
N SER A 96 -1.65 -7.58 23.10
CA SER A 96 -1.14 -8.64 22.21
C SER A 96 -1.79 -8.57 20.83
N TYR A 97 -1.10 -9.07 19.82
CA TYR A 97 -1.62 -9.31 18.48
C TYR A 97 -1.11 -10.66 17.95
N GLN A 98 -1.83 -11.27 17.02
CA GLN A 98 -1.37 -12.44 16.27
C GLN A 98 -1.66 -12.23 14.79
N ILE A 99 -0.64 -12.39 13.95
CA ILE A 99 -0.81 -12.43 12.49
C ILE A 99 -0.99 -13.90 12.13
N SER A 100 -2.19 -14.27 11.70
CA SER A 100 -2.48 -15.63 11.26
C SER A 100 -2.15 -15.82 9.80
N ASP A 101 -1.63 -17.00 9.46
CA ASP A 101 -1.46 -17.42 8.08
C ASP A 101 -2.83 -17.68 7.45
N SER A 102 -3.35 -16.73 6.67
CA SER A 102 -4.53 -16.97 5.83
C SER A 102 -4.09 -17.49 4.46
N LEU A 103 -3.44 -18.65 4.43
CA LEU A 103 -3.16 -19.41 3.22
C LEU A 103 -3.44 -20.88 3.54
N GLY A 104 -4.64 -21.34 3.16
CA GLY A 104 -4.91 -22.76 2.97
C GLY A 104 -4.21 -23.28 1.72
#